data_AF-A0A977L828-F1
#
_entry.id   AF-A0A977L828-F1
#
_cell.length_a   1.000
_cell.length_b   1.000
_cell.length_c   1.000
_cell.angle_alpha   90.00
_cell.angle_beta   90.00
_cell.angle_gamma   90.00
#
_symmetry.space_group_name_H-M   'P 1'
#
loop_
_entity.id
_entity.type
_entity.pdbx_description
1 polymer ?
#
loop_
_entity_poly.entity_id
_entity_poly.type
_entity_poly.pdbx_seq_one_letter_code
_entity_poly.pdbx_strand_id
1 'polypeptide(L)' 'MLPVVGSFGKKHKGVMPIVVADAAMLSEERLTELRAKGVSYIVGARLANANLDLVKQIHAALGNKNGTRIRFSILA' A
#
# COMPACT_ATOMS: atom_id res chain seq x y z
N MET A 1 -4.46 10.07 5.14
CA MET A 1 -5.07 9.76 3.83
C MET A 1 -6.58 9.52 3.95
N LEU A 2 -7.05 8.54 4.73
CA LEU A 2 -8.49 8.24 4.87
C LEU A 2 -9.40 9.45 5.18
N PRO A 3 -9.03 10.43 6.04
CA PRO A 3 -9.86 11.61 6.25
C PRO A 3 -10.03 12.46 4.99
N VAL A 4 -9.01 12.53 4.14
CA VAL A 4 -9.06 13.27 2.87
C VAL A 4 -10.00 12.58 1.89
N VAL A 5 -9.88 11.25 1.75
CA VAL A 5 -10.77 10.43 0.91
C VAL A 5 -12.22 10.54 1.37
N GLY A 6 -12.46 10.47 2.69
CA GLY A 6 -13.80 10.62 3.27
C GLY A 6 -14.40 12.01 3.03
N SER A 7 -13.62 13.07 3.22
CA SER A 7 -14.07 14.44 2.94
C SER A 7 -14.35 14.66 1.45
N PHE A 8 -13.56 14.05 0.56
CA PHE A 8 -13.81 14.10 -0.88
C PHE A 8 -15.14 13.44 -1.26
N GLY A 9 -15.40 12.23 -0.78
CA GLY A 9 -16.67 11.53 -1.05
C GLY A 9 -17.90 12.26 -0.48
N LYS A 10 -17.75 12.92 0.69
CA LYS A 10 -18.81 13.79 1.24
C LYS A 10 -19.09 15.01 0.36
N LYS A 11 -18.05 15.63 -0.18
CA LYS A 11 -18.14 16.81 -1.05
C LYS A 11 -18.70 16.46 -2.44
N HIS A 12 -18.37 15.28 -2.96
CA HIS A 12 -18.76 14.81 -4.29
C HIS A 12 -19.69 13.61 -4.16
N LYS A 13 -20.98 13.88 -3.88
CA LYS A 13 -22.00 12.83 -3.69
C LYS A 13 -22.04 11.88 -4.89
N GLY A 14 -22.06 10.58 -4.61
CA GLY A 14 -22.11 9.53 -5.63
C GLY A 14 -20.75 9.19 -6.25
N VAL A 15 -19.67 9.84 -5.85
CA VAL A 15 -18.30 9.54 -6.32
C VAL A 15 -17.47 9.04 -5.16
N MET A 16 -17.02 7.78 -5.25
CA MET A 16 -16.05 7.22 -4.31
C MET A 16 -14.75 6.92 -5.04
N PRO A 17 -13.64 7.59 -4.67
CA PRO A 17 -12.38 7.41 -5.37
C PRO A 17 -11.76 6.05 -5.08
N ILE A 18 -11.05 5.50 -6.06
CA ILE A 18 -10.22 4.32 -5.90
C ILE A 18 -8.83 4.80 -5.47
N VAL A 19 -8.32 4.24 -4.37
CA VAL A 19 -6.97 4.55 -3.88
C VAL A 19 -5.96 3.74 -4.66
N VAL A 20 -5.05 4.38 -5.37
CA VAL A 20 -3.91 3.71 -6.03
C VAL A 20 -2.65 3.95 -5.18
N ALA A 21 -1.99 2.87 -4.74
CA ALA A 21 -0.79 2.94 -3.91
C ALA A 21 0.24 1.87 -4.30
N ASP A 22 1.50 2.03 -3.89
CA ASP A 22 2.50 0.97 -4.02
C ASP A 22 2.23 -0.14 -2.98
N ALA A 23 2.41 -1.41 -3.36
CA ALA A 23 2.14 -2.56 -2.50
C ALA A 23 2.97 -2.57 -1.20
N ALA A 24 4.19 -2.03 -1.21
CA ALA A 24 5.00 -1.92 0.00
C ALA A 24 4.57 -0.76 0.92
N MET A 25 3.69 0.14 0.45
CA MET A 25 3.24 1.32 1.22
C MET A 25 1.95 1.09 2.02
N LEU A 26 1.22 -0.02 1.80
CA LEU A 26 0.02 -0.36 2.57
C LEU A 26 0.27 -1.63 3.40
N SER A 27 0.30 -1.48 4.73
CA SER A 27 0.28 -2.62 5.65
C SER A 27 -1.09 -3.31 5.65
N GLU A 28 -1.15 -4.56 6.11
CA GLU A 28 -2.41 -5.31 6.27
C GLU A 28 -3.46 -4.57 7.11
N GLU A 29 -3.02 -3.87 8.16
CA GLU A 29 -3.90 -3.03 8.99
C GLU A 29 -4.57 -1.93 8.16
N ARG A 30 -3.82 -1.28 7.27
CA ARG A 30 -4.35 -0.21 6.40
C ARG A 30 -5.26 -0.74 5.30
N LEU A 31 -4.96 -1.91 4.75
CA LEU A 31 -5.85 -2.61 3.83
C LEU A 31 -7.18 -2.97 4.52
N THR A 32 -7.11 -3.41 5.77
CA THR A 32 -8.29 -3.73 6.57
C THR A 32 -9.14 -2.50 6.87
N GLU A 33 -8.53 -1.37 7.21
CA GLU A 33 -9.26 -0.10 7.38
C GLU A 33 -9.95 0.37 6.09
N LEU A 34 -9.29 0.22 4.93
CA LEU A 34 -9.88 0.57 3.63
C LEU A 34 -11.12 -0.28 3.34
N ARG A 35 -11.03 -1.60 3.54
CA ARG A 35 -12.15 -2.54 3.38
C ARG A 35 -13.31 -2.20 4.32
N ALA A 36 -13.02 -1.96 5.60
CA ALA A 36 -14.04 -1.61 6.60
C ALA A 36 -14.78 -0.31 6.27
N LYS A 37 -14.15 0.62 5.54
CA LYS A 37 -14.74 1.88 5.09
C LYS A 37 -15.35 1.82 3.68
N GLY A 38 -15.37 0.64 3.05
CA GLY A 38 -15.87 0.47 1.68
C GLY A 38 -15.04 1.20 0.62
N VAL A 39 -13.78 1.52 0.92
CA VAL A 39 -12.88 2.21 -0.01
C VAL A 39 -12.19 1.17 -0.90
N SER A 40 -12.47 1.23 -2.19
CA SER A 40 -11.78 0.40 -3.19
C SER A 40 -10.34 0.87 -3.38
N TYR A 41 -9.43 -0.06 -3.64
CA TYR A 41 -8.03 0.24 -3.84
C TYR A 41 -7.38 -0.64 -4.90
N ILE A 42 -6.33 -0.11 -5.52
CA ILE A 42 -5.40 -0.82 -6.40
C ILE A 42 -4.02 -0.67 -5.78
N VAL A 43 -3.37 -1.80 -5.49
CA VAL A 43 -1.97 -1.79 -5.08
C VAL A 43 -1.10 -2.23 -6.23
N GLY A 44 -0.29 -1.29 -6.73
CA GLY A 44 0.75 -1.58 -7.68
C GLY A 44 1.95 -2.16 -6.95
N ALA A 45 2.23 -3.44 -7.12
CA ALA A 45 3.54 -3.97 -6.80
C ALA A 45 4.41 -3.80 -8.06
N ARG A 46 5.49 -3.01 -8.03
CA ARG A 46 6.61 -3.27 -8.97
C ARG A 46 7.17 -4.69 -8.81
N LEU A 47 6.76 -5.35 -7.72
CA LEU A 47 7.00 -6.73 -7.34
C LEU A 47 5.88 -7.69 -7.77
N ALA A 48 4.96 -7.32 -8.67
CA ALA A 48 3.85 -8.21 -9.09
C ALA A 48 4.33 -9.54 -9.71
N ASN A 49 5.56 -9.55 -10.26
CA ASN A 49 6.24 -10.76 -10.74
C ASN A 49 7.31 -11.27 -9.75
N ALA A 50 7.47 -10.64 -8.60
CA ALA A 50 8.41 -11.07 -7.57
C ALA A 50 7.72 -12.07 -6.63
N ASN A 51 8.49 -13.06 -6.17
CA ASN A 51 8.04 -13.99 -5.15
C ASN A 51 7.52 -13.22 -3.91
N LEU A 52 6.35 -13.59 -3.40
CA LEU A 52 5.77 -13.06 -2.16
C LEU A 52 6.77 -13.10 -0.97
N ASP A 53 7.66 -14.10 -0.93
CA ASP A 53 8.70 -14.17 0.10
C ASP A 53 9.74 -13.06 -0.03
N LEU A 54 10.10 -12.67 -1.25
CA LEU A 54 10.96 -11.52 -1.49
C LEU A 54 10.27 -10.22 -1.06
N VAL A 55 8.96 -10.09 -1.31
CA VAL A 55 8.16 -8.96 -0.83
C VAL A 55 8.19 -8.86 0.69
N LYS A 56 8.00 -9.99 1.38
CA LYS A 56 8.07 -10.06 2.85
C LYS A 56 9.46 -9.70 3.39
N GLN A 57 10.52 -10.20 2.75
CA GLN A 57 11.90 -9.86 3.13
C GLN A 57 12.20 -8.37 2.95
N ILE A 58 11.77 -7.77 1.84
CA ILE A 58 11.91 -6.32 1.61
C ILE A 58 11.14 -5.54 2.68
N HIS A 59 9.89 -5.92 2.95
CA HIS A 59 9.07 -5.26 3.97
C HIS A 59 9.71 -5.30 5.36
N ALA A 60 10.17 -6.48 5.79
CA ALA A 60 10.86 -6.66 7.06
C ALA A 60 12.15 -5.83 7.14
N ALA A 61 12.94 -5.81 6.08
CA ALA A 61 14.21 -5.09 6.05
C ALA A 61 14.05 -3.55 5.98
N LEU A 62 12.96 -3.04 5.42
CA LEU A 62 12.66 -1.59 5.41
C LEU A 62 12.14 -1.09 6.77
N GLY A 63 11.48 -1.96 7.55
CA GLY A 63 11.07 -1.69 8.92
C GLY A 63 10.14 -0.48 9.09
N ASN A 64 9.39 -0.10 8.05
CA ASN A 64 8.46 1.06 8.02
C ASN A 64 9.07 2.39 8.49
N LYS A 65 10.40 2.55 8.38
CA LYS A 65 11.11 3.79 8.74
C LYS A 65 11.30 4.67 7.51
N ASN A 66 10.88 5.92 7.63
CA ASN A 66 11.02 6.88 6.53
C ASN A 66 12.51 7.16 6.27
N GLY A 67 12.93 7.07 5.00
CA GLY A 67 14.33 7.27 4.59
C GLY A 67 15.22 6.02 4.65
N THR A 68 14.72 4.86 5.09
CA THR A 68 15.50 3.61 5.05
C THR A 68 15.79 3.18 3.63
N ARG A 69 17.06 2.84 3.35
CA ARG A 69 17.53 2.28 2.08
C ARG A 69 18.26 0.97 2.34
N ILE A 70 17.86 -0.08 1.63
CA ILE A 70 18.46 -1.41 1.68
C ILE A 70 18.82 -1.86 0.27
N ARG A 71 19.92 -2.59 0.13
CA ARG A 71 20.38 -3.17 -1.15
C ARG A 71 20.52 -4.66 -0.95
N PHE A 72 19.76 -5.44 -1.73
CA PHE A 72 19.94 -6.88 -1.81
C PHE A 72 21.04 -7.19 -2.82
N SER A 73 22.03 -8.00 -2.43
CA SER A 73 22.96 -8.60 -3.38
C SER A 73 22.31 -9.84 -3.99
N ILE A 74 22.27 -9.93 -5.31
CA ILE A 74 21.94 -11.20 -5.98
C ILE A 74 23.23 -12.02 -5.92
N LEU A 75 23.30 -13.02 -5.03
CA LEU A 75 24.25 -14.11 -5.23
C LEU A 75 23.63 -15.01 -6.30
N ALA A 76 24.29 -15.05 -7.46
CA ALA A 76 24.01 -16.00 -8.54
C ALA A 76 24.39 -17.42 -8.12
#